data_AF-A0A934DFC9-F1
#
_entry.id   AF-A0A934DFC9-F1
#
_cell.length_a   1.000
_cell.length_b   1.000
_cell.length_c   1.000
_cell.angle_alpha   90.00
_cell.angle_beta   90.00
_cell.angle_gamma   90.00
#
_symmetry.space_group_name_H-M   'P 1'
#
loop_
_entity.id
_entity.type
_entity.pdbx_description
1 polymer ?
#
loop_
_entity_poly.entity_id
_entity_poly.type
_entity_poly.pdbx_seq_one_letter_code
_entity_poly.pdbx_strand_id
1 'polypeptide(L)'
;MEGTDDVCIRHAMPVDMSSCPNHLISVNQACFPDSIKTFAGEFDGQSMLVWKTTPLPIRCVVRGYLAGAGWREYRETGEICGNKLPSGLVESQRLPAPIFAPTIKSVERNENIHYHALQSLLGETPH
;
A
#
# COMPACT_ATOMS: atom_id res chain seq x y z
N MET A 1 3.64 29.74 -16.48
CA MET A 1 3.78 28.28 -16.68
C MET A 1 4.28 27.70 -15.38
N GLU A 2 3.38 27.49 -14.43
CA GLU A 2 3.64 26.82 -13.16
C GLU A 2 2.40 25.94 -12.94
N GLY A 3 2.56 24.65 -12.67
CA GLY A 3 1.45 23.81 -12.22
C GLY A 3 1.34 22.39 -12.76
N THR A 4 2.19 21.94 -13.69
CA THR A 4 2.12 20.55 -14.21
C THR A 4 3.01 19.55 -13.48
N ASP A 5 3.97 20.00 -12.66
CA ASP A 5 4.97 19.12 -12.02
C ASP A 5 4.46 18.39 -10.76
N ASP A 6 3.30 18.81 -10.25
CA ASP A 6 2.66 18.28 -9.03
C ASP A 6 1.55 17.27 -9.32
N VAL A 7 1.29 16.97 -10.58
CA VAL A 7 0.23 16.07 -11.00
C VAL A 7 0.82 14.94 -11.85
N CYS A 8 0.42 13.70 -11.58
CA CYS A 8 0.88 12.53 -12.33
C CYS A 8 -0.28 11.61 -12.73
N ILE A 9 0.00 10.68 -13.64
CA ILE A 9 -1.00 9.72 -14.13
C ILE A 9 -0.68 8.33 -13.59
N ARG A 10 -1.68 7.68 -12.99
CA ARG A 10 -1.60 6.33 -12.40
C ARG A 10 -2.67 5.42 -12.99
N HIS A 11 -2.59 4.11 -12.73
CA HIS A 11 -3.65 3.17 -13.14
C HIS A 11 -4.91 3.37 -12.29
N ALA A 12 -6.08 3.37 -12.92
CA ALA A 12 -7.35 3.60 -12.25
C ALA A 12 -7.82 2.35 -11.47
N MET A 13 -8.29 2.55 -10.23
CA MET A 13 -9.09 1.57 -9.48
C MET A 13 -10.27 2.31 -8.82
N PRO A 14 -11.48 1.72 -8.79
CA PRO A 14 -12.61 2.30 -8.07
C PRO A 14 -12.38 2.17 -6.56
N VAL A 15 -12.44 3.29 -5.83
CA VAL A 15 -12.25 3.31 -4.37
C VAL A 15 -13.32 4.19 -3.73
N ASP A 16 -13.96 3.68 -2.67
CA ASP A 16 -14.79 4.49 -1.76
C ASP A 16 -13.86 5.44 -0.97
N MET A 17 -14.20 6.73 -0.96
CA MET A 17 -13.30 7.83 -0.56
C MET A 17 -13.68 8.45 0.80
N SER A 18 -14.69 7.93 1.47
CA SER A 18 -15.31 8.59 2.63
C SER A 18 -14.53 8.49 3.94
N SER A 19 -13.61 7.54 4.09
CA SER A 19 -12.87 7.30 5.36
C SER A 19 -11.35 7.44 5.28
N CYS A 20 -10.78 7.66 4.09
CA CYS A 20 -9.32 7.83 3.91
C CYS A 20 -9.06 8.73 2.69
N PRO A 21 -8.51 9.94 2.86
CA PRO A 21 -8.11 10.78 1.75
C PRO A 21 -7.17 10.02 0.82
N ASN A 22 -7.36 10.17 -0.48
CA ASN A 22 -6.51 9.59 -1.48
C ASN A 22 -6.03 10.68 -2.45
N HIS A 23 -5.05 10.36 -3.28
CA HIS A 23 -4.45 11.33 -4.18
C HIS A 23 -5.23 11.59 -5.47
N LEU A 24 -6.41 10.99 -5.67
CA LEU A 24 -7.17 11.11 -6.92
C LEU A 24 -7.62 12.55 -7.15
N ILE A 25 -7.40 13.05 -8.36
CA ILE A 25 -7.96 14.30 -8.86
C ILE A 25 -9.13 14.00 -9.81
N SER A 26 -8.90 13.13 -10.81
CA SER A 26 -9.92 12.81 -11.81
C SER A 26 -9.61 11.50 -12.53
N VAL A 27 -10.66 10.76 -12.92
CA VAL A 27 -10.58 9.66 -13.89
C VAL A 27 -11.05 10.08 -15.29
N ASN A 28 -11.53 11.31 -15.45
CA ASN A 28 -11.95 11.84 -16.74
C ASN A 28 -10.71 12.32 -17.51
N GLN A 29 -10.38 11.62 -18.60
CA GLN A 29 -9.23 11.95 -19.44
C GLN A 29 -9.31 13.34 -20.09
N ALA A 30 -10.53 13.90 -20.28
CA ALA A 30 -10.67 15.27 -20.76
C ALA A 30 -10.01 16.30 -19.83
N CYS A 31 -9.85 15.95 -18.54
CA CYS A 31 -9.19 16.77 -17.53
C CYS A 31 -7.66 16.60 -17.52
N PHE A 32 -7.09 15.70 -18.32
CA PHE A 32 -5.65 15.44 -18.30
C PHE A 32 -4.88 16.59 -18.99
N PRO A 33 -3.59 16.80 -18.66
CA PRO A 33 -2.74 17.76 -19.35
C PRO A 33 -2.65 17.47 -20.85
N ASP A 34 -2.59 18.52 -21.69
CA ASP A 34 -2.54 18.36 -23.15
C ASP A 34 -1.34 17.52 -23.62
N SER A 35 -0.23 17.55 -22.88
CA SER A 35 0.98 16.78 -23.17
C SER A 35 0.76 15.26 -23.20
N ILE A 36 -0.26 14.75 -22.51
CA ILE A 36 -0.59 13.31 -22.47
C ILE A 36 -1.80 12.97 -23.33
N LYS A 37 -2.58 13.95 -23.80
CA LYS A 37 -3.80 13.70 -24.59
C LYS A 37 -3.48 12.99 -25.91
N THR A 38 -2.27 13.16 -26.44
CA THR A 38 -1.77 12.42 -27.60
C THR A 38 -1.79 10.91 -27.41
N PHE A 39 -1.77 10.43 -26.15
CA PHE A 39 -1.82 9.02 -25.77
C PHE A 39 -3.18 8.60 -25.18
N ALA A 40 -4.21 9.45 -25.23
CA ALA A 40 -5.49 9.21 -24.55
C ALA A 40 -6.13 7.86 -24.92
N GLY A 41 -6.08 7.48 -26.22
CA GLY A 41 -6.61 6.22 -26.70
C GLY A 41 -5.87 4.97 -26.20
N GLU A 42 -4.62 5.08 -25.75
CA GLU A 42 -3.83 3.94 -25.26
C GLU A 42 -4.20 3.56 -23.82
N PHE A 43 -4.74 4.51 -23.05
CA PHE A 43 -4.98 4.35 -21.61
C PHE A 43 -6.43 4.61 -21.20
N ASP A 44 -7.35 4.58 -22.16
CA ASP A 44 -8.79 4.80 -21.91
C ASP A 44 -9.33 3.81 -20.88
N GLY A 45 -10.03 4.35 -19.88
CA GLY A 45 -10.52 3.62 -18.71
C GLY A 45 -9.46 3.02 -17.77
N GLN A 46 -8.17 3.13 -18.09
CA GLN A 46 -7.07 2.49 -17.36
C GLN A 46 -6.15 3.48 -16.65
N SER A 47 -6.46 4.77 -16.70
CA SER A 47 -5.63 5.85 -16.16
C SER A 47 -6.41 6.82 -15.27
N MET A 48 -5.70 7.47 -14.35
CA MET A 48 -6.22 8.48 -13.42
C MET A 48 -5.22 9.61 -13.24
N LEU A 49 -5.72 10.84 -13.18
CA LEU A 49 -5.00 12.04 -12.79
C LEU A 49 -4.94 12.12 -11.27
N VAL A 50 -3.75 12.23 -10.70
CA VAL A 50 -3.54 12.22 -9.25
C VAL A 50 -2.52 13.27 -8.80
N TRP A 51 -2.64 13.71 -7.56
CA TRP A 51 -1.59 14.50 -6.91
C TRP A 51 -0.32 13.66 -6.75
N LYS A 52 0.81 14.26 -7.07
CA LYS A 52 2.12 13.71 -6.76
C LYS A 52 2.28 13.72 -5.24
N THR A 53 2.54 12.54 -4.67
CA THR A 53 2.75 12.36 -3.24
C THR A 53 4.14 11.82 -2.96
N THR A 54 4.63 12.03 -1.74
CA THR A 54 5.81 11.33 -1.22
C THR A 54 5.37 9.99 -0.66
N PRO A 55 5.65 8.85 -1.33
CA PRO A 55 5.21 7.55 -0.86
C PRO A 55 5.98 7.13 0.38
N LEU A 56 5.31 6.46 1.31
CA LEU A 56 5.99 5.84 2.44
C LEU A 56 6.93 4.72 1.95
N PRO A 57 8.11 4.52 2.58
CA PRO A 57 9.08 3.49 2.23
C PRO A 57 8.64 2.06 2.66
N ILE A 58 7.34 1.85 2.88
CA ILE A 58 6.75 0.59 3.33
C ILE A 58 5.60 0.15 2.43
N ARG A 59 5.22 -1.13 2.53
CA ARG A 59 3.91 -1.61 2.10
C ARG A 59 3.04 -1.84 3.34
N CYS A 60 1.88 -1.19 3.35
CA CYS A 60 0.87 -1.38 4.38
C CYS A 60 0.06 -2.65 4.09
N VAL A 61 0.49 -3.79 4.64
CA VAL A 61 -0.21 -5.07 4.46
C VAL A 61 -1.09 -5.34 5.68
N VAL A 62 -2.35 -5.66 5.45
CA VAL A 62 -3.27 -6.16 6.47
C VAL A 62 -3.58 -7.62 6.17
N ARG A 63 -3.42 -8.49 7.17
CA ARG A 63 -3.65 -9.93 7.05
C ARG A 63 -4.90 -10.31 7.84
N GLY A 64 -5.90 -10.84 7.16
CA GLY A 64 -7.05 -11.52 7.79
C GLY A 64 -6.87 -13.04 7.86
N TYR A 65 -5.91 -13.58 7.11
CA TYR A 65 -5.63 -15.01 7.00
C TYR A 65 -4.12 -15.25 7.06
N LEU A 66 -3.73 -16.40 7.59
CA LEU A 66 -2.34 -16.80 7.80
C LEU A 66 -1.76 -17.43 6.53
N ALA A 67 -1.06 -16.65 5.71
CA ALA A 67 -0.50 -17.11 4.44
C ALA A 67 0.81 -16.42 4.06
N GLY A 68 1.55 -17.04 3.13
CA GLY A 68 2.78 -16.47 2.56
C GLY A 68 3.86 -16.19 3.61
N ALA A 69 4.47 -15.00 3.55
CA ALA A 69 5.52 -14.61 4.50
C ALA A 69 5.07 -14.65 5.97
N GLY A 70 3.79 -14.32 6.26
CA GLY A 70 3.26 -14.41 7.62
C GLY A 70 3.11 -15.85 8.13
N TRP A 71 2.79 -16.80 7.25
CA TRP A 71 2.77 -18.23 7.62
C TRP A 71 4.17 -18.75 7.93
N ARG A 72 5.16 -18.35 7.14
CA ARG A 72 6.56 -18.73 7.35
C ARG A 72 7.08 -18.26 8.70
N GLU A 73 6.87 -16.99 9.02
CA GLU A 73 7.25 -16.40 10.32
C GLU A 73 6.55 -17.11 11.49
N TYR A 74 5.22 -17.33 11.39
CA TYR A 74 4.48 -18.04 12.43
C TYR A 74 4.98 -19.48 12.65
N ARG A 75 5.36 -20.19 11.58
CA ARG A 75 5.93 -21.54 11.74
C ARG A 75 7.26 -21.55 12.47
N GLU A 76 8.05 -20.49 12.32
CA GLU A 76 9.37 -20.38 12.93
C GLU A 76 9.30 -19.88 14.37
N THR A 77 8.45 -18.90 14.67
CA THR A 77 8.44 -18.19 15.96
C THR A 77 7.11 -18.25 16.71
N GLY A 78 6.01 -18.61 16.05
CA GLY A 78 4.66 -18.47 16.57
C GLY A 78 4.10 -17.04 16.51
N GLU A 79 4.77 -16.14 15.79
CA GLU A 79 4.47 -14.71 15.77
C GLU A 79 4.38 -14.15 14.34
N ILE A 80 3.79 -12.96 14.19
CA ILE A 80 3.87 -12.12 12.97
C ILE A 80 4.19 -10.68 13.38
N CYS A 81 5.28 -10.13 12.85
CA CYS A 81 5.76 -8.78 13.19
C CYS A 81 5.94 -8.57 14.71
N GLY A 82 6.22 -9.64 15.47
CA GLY A 82 6.30 -9.63 16.93
C GLY A 82 4.94 -9.74 17.65
N ASN A 83 3.84 -9.93 16.93
CA ASN A 83 2.54 -10.23 17.51
C ASN A 83 2.38 -11.73 17.67
N LYS A 84 2.32 -12.19 18.92
CA LYS A 84 2.14 -13.61 19.24
C LYS A 84 0.75 -14.09 18.85
N LEU A 85 0.69 -15.23 18.16
CA LEU A 85 -0.55 -15.83 17.71
C LEU A 85 -0.93 -17.06 18.54
N PRO A 86 -2.22 -17.46 18.55
CA PRO A 86 -2.63 -18.74 19.12
C PRO A 86 -1.81 -19.89 18.55
N SER A 87 -1.53 -20.91 19.36
CA SER A 87 -0.89 -22.13 18.89
C SER A 87 -1.83 -22.98 18.02
N GLY A 88 -1.24 -23.83 17.18
CA GLY A 88 -1.99 -24.78 16.38
C GLY A 88 -2.73 -24.19 15.17
N LEU A 89 -2.45 -22.94 14.78
CA LEU A 89 -2.95 -22.41 13.52
C LEU A 89 -2.32 -23.15 12.34
N VAL A 90 -3.11 -23.35 11.29
CA VAL A 90 -2.66 -23.97 10.04
C VAL A 90 -2.60 -22.95 8.90
N GLU A 91 -1.92 -23.32 7.81
CA GLU A 91 -1.82 -22.48 6.62
C GLU A 91 -3.21 -22.12 6.07
N SER A 92 -3.38 -20.87 5.66
CA SER A 92 -4.62 -20.28 5.16
C SER A 92 -5.77 -20.21 6.17
N GLN A 93 -5.51 -20.46 7.46
CA GLN A 93 -6.51 -20.26 8.51
C GLN A 93 -6.80 -18.76 8.74
N ARG A 94 -8.06 -18.44 9.04
CA ARG A 94 -8.48 -17.10 9.45
C ARG A 94 -7.82 -16.71 10.78
N LEU A 95 -7.27 -15.51 10.84
CA LEU A 95 -6.72 -14.95 12.08
C LEU A 95 -7.84 -14.50 13.02
N PRO A 96 -7.63 -14.54 14.36
CA PRO A 96 -8.63 -14.07 15.33
C PRO A 96 -9.02 -12.59 15.13
N ALA A 97 -8.07 -11.77 14.70
CA ALA A 97 -8.26 -10.38 14.32
C ALA A 97 -7.34 -10.03 13.12
N PRO A 98 -7.69 -9.04 12.29
CA PRO A 98 -6.79 -8.53 11.27
C PRO A 98 -5.49 -8.00 11.88
N ILE A 99 -4.36 -8.32 11.25
CA ILE A 99 -3.03 -7.90 11.71
C ILE A 99 -2.40 -6.98 10.68
N PHE A 100 -1.93 -5.82 11.14
CA PHE A 100 -1.06 -4.96 10.35
C PHE A 100 0.35 -5.57 10.34
N ALA A 101 0.79 -6.01 9.16
CA ALA A 101 2.05 -6.71 8.94
C ALA A 101 2.89 -5.99 7.88
N PRO A 102 3.39 -4.77 8.17
CA PRO A 102 4.09 -3.96 7.20
C PRO A 102 5.34 -4.65 6.67
N THR A 103 5.74 -4.33 5.44
CA THR A 103 7.01 -4.77 4.85
C THR A 103 7.79 -3.57 4.34
N ILE A 104 9.13 -3.62 4.33
CA ILE A 104 9.92 -2.60 3.62
C ILE A 104 9.64 -2.68 2.12
N LYS A 105 9.53 -1.52 1.47
CA LYS A 105 9.45 -1.43 0.01
C LYS A 105 10.85 -1.58 -0.59
N SER A 106 11.40 -2.79 -0.54
CA SER A 106 12.70 -3.16 -1.16
C SER A 106 12.50 -3.90 -2.49
N VAL A 107 13.53 -3.86 -3.34
CA VAL A 107 13.57 -4.51 -4.66
C VAL A 107 13.77 -6.03 -4.52
N GLU A 108 14.41 -6.47 -3.44
CA GLU A 108 14.93 -7.85 -3.36
C GLU A 108 13.98 -8.80 -2.61
N ARG A 109 13.32 -8.38 -1.52
CA ARG A 109 12.43 -9.23 -0.72
C ARG A 109 11.32 -8.48 0.02
N ASN A 110 10.18 -9.17 0.19
CA ASN A 110 9.01 -8.70 0.95
C ASN A 110 9.01 -9.34 2.36
N GLU A 111 10.00 -8.99 3.17
CA GLU A 111 10.07 -9.44 4.56
C GLU A 111 9.25 -8.52 5.47
N ASN A 112 8.57 -9.13 6.45
CA ASN A 112 7.79 -8.42 7.45
C ASN A 112 8.74 -7.58 8.33
N ILE A 113 8.32 -6.38 8.73
CA ILE A 113 9.05 -5.57 9.70
C ILE A 113 8.33 -5.48 11.03
N HIS A 114 9.11 -5.53 12.11
CA HIS A 114 8.62 -5.30 13.45
C HIS A 114 8.31 -3.81 13.67
N TYR A 115 7.41 -3.55 14.62
CA TYR A 115 6.96 -2.20 14.95
C TYR A 115 8.09 -1.22 15.27
N HIS A 116 9.12 -1.65 16.00
CA HIS A 116 10.26 -0.80 16.32
C HIS A 116 11.02 -0.35 15.06
N ALA A 117 11.23 -1.25 14.09
CA ALA A 117 11.88 -0.92 12.83
C ALA A 117 11.02 0.05 11.99
N LEU A 118 9.69 -0.08 12.07
CA LEU A 118 8.75 0.84 11.44
C LEU A 118 8.88 2.26 12.03
N GLN A 119 8.95 2.39 13.36
CA GLN A 119 9.13 3.69 14.03
C GLN A 119 10.45 4.35 13.65
N SER A 120 11.55 3.60 13.60
CA SER A 120 12.84 4.14 13.17
C SER A 120 12.80 4.64 11.72
N LEU A 121 11.98 4.02 10.86
CA LEU A 121 11.89 4.36 9.44
C LEU A 121 10.96 5.54 9.15
N LEU A 122 9.84 5.65 9.89
CA LEU A 122 8.80 6.66 9.65
C LEU A 122 8.86 7.84 10.62
N GLY A 123 9.66 7.74 11.68
CA GLY A 123 9.64 8.67 12.80
C GLY A 123 8.51 8.37 13.79
N GLU A 124 8.51 9.07 14.91
CA GLU A 124 7.38 9.07 15.84
C GLU A 124 6.22 9.91 15.28
N THR A 125 5.00 9.62 15.73
CA THR A 125 3.82 10.40 15.35
C THR A 125 4.05 11.86 15.80
N PRO A 126 3.89 12.87 14.93
CA PRO A 126 3.89 14.25 15.40
C PRO A 126 2.73 14.40 16.38
N HIS A 127 3.05 14.78 17.63
CA HIS A 127 2.07 15.09 18.68
C HIS A 127 1.24 16.33 18.34
#